data_AF-U3A7G2-F1
#
_entry.id   AF-U3A7G2-F1
#
_cell.length_a   1.000
_cell.length_b   1.000
_cell.length_c   1.000
_cell.angle_alpha   90.00
_cell.angle_beta   90.00
_cell.angle_gamma   90.00
#
_symmetry.space_group_name_H-M   'P 1'
#
loop_
_entity.id
_entity.type
_entity.pdbx_description
1 polymer ?
#
loop_
_entity_poly.entity_id
_entity_poly.type
_entity_poly.pdbx_seq_one_letter_code
_entity_poly.pdbx_strand_id
1 'polypeptide(L)'
;MSRAEVAVFERVGLDLIIRLHSGKTIRIIDFYEPSHDGQTNELVFEEPDGSTWLVHPEHTSGIYEQVDWLELIQSATESERGISGVIFPALGLLGAAGAVAGLAGGGSGDDNNNGGPGDGDSDADSDSDSDADADADADADADADADADADADADADADADADADADSDSDSDTEAPLPPSAQLDQQTGGTITGRGEPGAEIIIYGPDGTTIIGSGTADPVDGSFEITIDPPLTNGEDITVTQTDQAGNESEPTPLEAPDLTDPAAPSADVDDATGATVTGVAEPGATVTVYAPDGTTVLGTGTADPGTGAYTVTIPAQTNGEDLLVTQTDGGGNESPPSTATAPDLTDPAAINAELDNDTGSSASDGVTNDGTVVLTSVLEPSATWQYTTNGGATWNPGSGSSVLLPEGVYADGAVGVRQVDEAGNEGTPTFLGPITVDLTDPAAINAELDNDTGSSASDGVTN
;
A
#
# COMPACT_ATOMS: atom_id res chain seq x y z
N MET A 1 12.12 4.34 14.62
CA MET A 1 12.61 5.50 15.41
C MET A 1 13.41 4.95 16.56
N SER A 2 14.63 5.42 16.79
CA SER A 2 15.46 4.86 17.86
C SER A 2 15.09 5.45 19.23
N ARG A 3 15.06 4.62 20.27
CA ARG A 3 14.86 5.10 21.65
C ARG A 3 15.93 6.08 22.10
N ALA A 4 17.13 5.99 21.51
CA ALA A 4 18.25 6.89 21.80
C ALA A 4 18.00 8.32 21.30
N GLU A 5 17.03 8.52 20.42
CA GLU A 5 16.67 9.83 19.89
C GLU A 5 15.69 10.58 20.81
N VAL A 6 14.98 9.87 21.70
CA VAL A 6 13.96 10.45 22.56
C VAL A 6 14.57 11.13 23.78
N ALA A 7 14.25 12.42 23.94
CA ALA A 7 14.67 13.20 25.10
C ALA A 7 13.64 13.15 26.24
N VAL A 8 12.34 13.29 25.93
CA VAL A 8 11.28 13.30 26.95
C VAL A 8 9.90 12.98 26.35
N PHE A 9 9.08 12.28 27.13
CA PHE A 9 7.64 12.12 26.91
C PHE A 9 6.87 13.13 27.76
N GLU A 10 5.87 13.76 27.15
CA GLU A 10 5.01 14.76 27.79
C GLU A 10 3.56 14.51 27.40
N ARG A 11 2.66 14.39 28.38
CA ARG A 11 1.22 14.31 28.13
C ARG A 11 0.62 15.70 28.07
N VAL A 12 -0.11 16.01 26.99
CA VAL A 12 -0.84 17.27 26.81
C VAL A 12 -2.30 16.97 26.50
N GLY A 13 -3.17 17.04 27.53
CA GLY A 13 -4.57 16.63 27.38
C GLY A 13 -4.70 15.12 27.15
N LEU A 14 -5.32 14.74 26.03
CA LEU A 14 -5.41 13.36 25.56
C LEU A 14 -4.23 12.95 24.66
N ASP A 15 -3.33 13.87 24.33
CA ASP A 15 -2.25 13.59 23.40
C ASP A 15 -0.95 13.20 24.09
N LEU A 16 -0.15 12.41 23.39
CA LEU A 16 1.24 12.12 23.73
C LEU A 16 2.18 12.98 22.90
N ILE A 17 3.06 13.72 23.56
CA ILE A 17 4.13 14.50 22.95
C ILE A 17 5.47 13.81 23.21
N ILE A 18 6.22 13.55 22.14
CA ILE A 18 7.58 12.99 22.17
C ILE A 18 8.54 14.08 21.71
N ARG A 19 9.44 14.52 22.58
CA ARG A 19 10.49 15.47 22.23
C ARG A 19 11.79 14.71 22.01
N LEU A 20 12.45 15.00 20.89
CA LEU A 20 13.71 14.36 20.50
C LEU A 20 14.91 15.20 20.94
N HIS A 21 16.07 14.56 21.13
CA HIS A 21 17.34 15.26 21.41
C HIS A 21 17.76 16.21 20.29
N SER A 22 17.27 15.99 19.06
CA SER A 22 17.43 16.88 17.92
C SER A 22 16.62 18.20 18.03
N GLY A 23 15.73 18.32 19.02
CA GLY A 23 14.80 19.45 19.18
C GLY A 23 13.48 19.30 18.39
N LYS A 24 13.34 18.24 17.58
CA LYS A 24 12.07 17.90 16.91
C LYS A 24 11.04 17.41 17.93
N THR A 25 9.76 17.64 17.64
CA THR A 25 8.64 17.22 18.50
C THR A 25 7.62 16.46 17.67
N ILE A 26 7.15 15.34 18.19
CA ILE A 26 6.12 14.48 17.59
C ILE A 26 4.92 14.49 18.52
N ARG A 27 3.73 14.63 17.96
CA ARG A 27 2.46 14.65 18.69
C ARG A 27 1.59 13.53 18.16
N ILE A 28 1.26 12.59 19.03
CA ILE A 28 0.29 11.54 18.78
C ILE A 28 -1.02 12.00 19.42
N ILE A 29 -2.00 12.26 18.57
CA ILE A 29 -3.30 12.82 18.96
C ILE A 29 -4.14 11.72 19.60
N ASP A 30 -4.85 12.04 20.68
CA ASP A 30 -5.78 11.16 21.39
C ASP A 30 -5.18 9.83 21.87
N PHE A 31 -3.86 9.78 22.03
CA PHE A 31 -3.13 8.60 22.54
C PHE A 31 -3.66 8.10 23.90
N TYR A 32 -4.15 8.99 24.75
CA TYR A 32 -4.71 8.65 26.06
C TYR A 32 -6.24 8.60 26.08
N GLU A 33 -6.90 8.63 24.91
CA GLU A 33 -8.33 8.37 24.82
C GLU A 33 -8.57 6.87 25.09
N PRO A 34 -9.36 6.52 26.12
CA PRO A 34 -9.71 5.12 26.35
C PRO A 34 -10.65 4.64 25.25
N SER A 35 -10.41 3.43 24.74
CA SER A 35 -11.33 2.75 23.83
C SER A 35 -12.66 2.42 24.53
N HIS A 36 -13.67 2.02 23.75
CA HIS A 36 -15.04 1.76 24.24
C HIS A 36 -15.13 0.69 25.36
N ASP A 37 -14.09 -0.12 25.52
CA ASP A 37 -13.90 -1.17 26.52
C ASP A 37 -12.90 -0.82 27.64
N GLY A 38 -12.39 0.41 27.67
CA GLY A 38 -11.49 0.92 28.71
C GLY A 38 -10.03 0.49 28.58
N GLN A 39 -9.62 0.00 27.41
CA GLN A 39 -8.21 -0.27 27.12
C GLN A 39 -7.43 1.02 26.85
N THR A 40 -6.12 0.97 27.05
CA THR A 40 -5.19 2.07 26.80
C THR A 40 -4.35 1.77 25.57
N ASN A 41 -4.07 2.78 24.76
CA ASN A 41 -3.13 2.62 23.64
C ASN A 41 -1.72 2.34 24.15
N GLU A 42 -1.02 1.44 23.46
CA GLU A 42 0.38 1.11 23.73
C GLU A 42 1.28 1.65 22.61
N LEU A 43 2.53 1.97 22.95
CA LEU A 43 3.51 2.50 22.01
C LEU A 43 4.68 1.53 21.89
N VAL A 44 5.02 1.12 20.67
CA VAL A 44 6.17 0.24 20.40
C VAL A 44 7.17 0.97 19.51
N PHE A 45 8.46 0.86 19.84
CA PHE A 45 9.54 1.34 18.99
C PHE A 45 10.27 0.18 18.32
N GLU A 46 10.57 0.37 17.04
CA GLU A 46 11.48 -0.47 16.28
C GLU A 46 12.79 0.26 16.00
N GLU A 47 13.87 -0.39 16.43
CA GLU A 47 15.24 0.03 16.21
C GLU A 47 15.73 -0.40 14.80
N PRO A 48 16.75 0.26 14.22
CA PRO A 48 17.27 -0.10 12.90
C PRO A 48 17.82 -1.53 12.78
N ASP A 49 18.10 -2.20 13.89
CA ASP A 49 18.53 -3.60 13.93
C ASP A 49 17.37 -4.60 13.98
N GLY A 50 16.12 -4.12 13.88
CA GLY A 50 14.88 -4.90 13.95
C GLY A 50 14.42 -5.24 15.37
N SER A 51 15.12 -4.78 16.41
CA SER A 51 14.71 -5.00 17.81
C SER A 51 13.53 -4.13 18.19
N THR A 52 12.59 -4.69 18.96
CA THR A 52 11.41 -3.95 19.41
C THR A 52 11.23 -3.81 20.90
N TRP A 53 10.61 -2.68 21.24
CA TRP A 53 10.55 -2.17 22.60
C TRP A 53 9.17 -1.59 22.88
N LEU A 54 8.45 -2.20 23.82
CA LEU A 54 7.25 -1.60 24.41
C LEU A 54 7.67 -0.38 25.23
N VAL A 55 7.01 0.74 24.99
CA VAL A 55 7.30 2.04 25.59
C VAL A 55 6.22 2.37 26.62
N HIS A 56 6.65 2.78 27.80
CA HIS A 56 5.82 3.30 28.88
C HIS A 56 5.97 4.82 28.98
N PRO A 57 5.18 5.60 28.21
CA PRO A 57 5.34 7.04 28.09
C PRO A 57 4.86 7.83 29.32
N GLU A 58 4.24 7.17 30.30
CA GLU A 58 3.86 7.77 31.59
C GLU A 58 5.06 8.22 32.43
N HIS A 59 6.27 7.75 32.09
CA HIS A 59 7.52 8.20 32.67
C HIS A 59 8.18 9.24 31.75
N THR A 60 8.64 10.36 32.32
CA THR A 60 9.27 11.44 31.56
C THR A 60 10.47 10.98 30.72
N SER A 61 11.19 9.94 31.15
CA SER A 61 12.34 9.39 30.43
C SER A 61 12.01 8.15 29.57
N GLY A 62 10.75 7.71 29.57
CA GLY A 62 10.32 6.42 29.04
C GLY A 62 10.86 5.24 29.86
N ILE A 63 10.03 4.24 30.14
CA ILE A 63 10.52 2.90 30.47
C ILE A 63 10.36 2.06 29.21
N TYR A 64 11.36 1.24 28.90
CA TYR A 64 11.40 0.42 27.69
C TYR A 64 11.52 -1.04 28.10
N GLU A 65 10.61 -1.87 27.61
CA GLU A 65 10.63 -3.32 27.78
C GLU A 65 10.88 -3.97 26.42
N GLN A 66 11.91 -4.81 26.31
CA GLN A 66 12.19 -5.51 25.06
C GLN A 66 11.11 -6.57 24.84
N VAL A 67 10.52 -6.57 23.65
CA VAL A 67 9.49 -7.53 23.27
C VAL A 67 9.90 -8.24 21.99
N ASP A 68 9.45 -9.48 21.82
CA ASP A 68 9.53 -10.17 20.54
C ASP A 68 8.25 -9.85 19.76
N TRP A 69 8.39 -9.29 18.57
CA TRP A 69 7.27 -8.94 17.69
C TRP A 69 6.33 -10.14 17.44
N LEU A 70 6.86 -11.36 17.28
CA LEU A 70 6.03 -12.54 17.03
C LEU A 70 5.22 -12.95 18.26
N GLU A 71 5.78 -12.77 19.45
CA GLU A 71 5.11 -13.09 20.72
C GLU A 71 4.04 -12.05 21.08
N LEU A 72 4.27 -10.78 20.71
CA LEU A 72 3.30 -9.69 20.84
C LEU A 72 2.08 -9.90 19.93
N ILE A 73 2.29 -10.34 18.69
CA ILE A 73 1.20 -10.64 17.74
C ILE A 73 0.41 -11.88 18.18
N GLN A 74 1.08 -12.92 18.70
CA GLN A 74 0.41 -14.12 19.20
C GLN A 74 -0.41 -13.87 20.48
N SER A 75 0.07 -13.00 21.36
CA SER A 75 -0.67 -12.64 22.58
C SER A 75 -1.90 -11.76 22.31
N ALA A 76 -1.96 -11.04 21.18
CA ALA A 76 -3.15 -10.34 20.72
C ALA A 76 -4.29 -11.28 20.27
N THR A 77 -3.96 -12.54 19.92
CA THR A 77 -4.95 -13.58 19.54
C THR A 77 -5.38 -14.50 20.69
N GLU A 78 -4.68 -14.50 21.83
CA GLU A 78 -5.00 -15.34 22.99
C GLU A 78 -5.23 -14.49 24.25
N SER A 79 -6.47 -14.02 24.43
CA SER A 79 -6.83 -13.18 25.58
C SER A 79 -6.86 -13.94 26.90
N GLU A 80 -5.93 -13.63 27.80
CA GLU A 80 -6.21 -13.42 29.25
C GLU A 80 -5.58 -12.12 29.83
N ARG A 81 -4.89 -11.33 29.01
CA ARG A 81 -4.55 -9.94 29.30
C ARG A 81 -4.99 -9.12 28.11
N GLY A 82 -6.06 -8.33 28.26
CA GLY A 82 -6.70 -7.62 27.16
C GLY A 82 -5.75 -6.68 26.43
N ILE A 83 -5.15 -7.19 25.35
CA ILE A 83 -4.52 -6.42 24.29
C ILE A 83 -5.37 -6.65 23.03
N SER A 84 -6.38 -5.80 22.85
CA SER A 84 -7.16 -5.73 21.62
C SER A 84 -7.13 -4.28 21.14
N GLY A 85 -6.32 -4.02 20.11
CA GLY A 85 -6.19 -2.69 19.50
C GLY A 85 -4.76 -2.34 19.13
N VAL A 86 -4.14 -3.09 18.21
CA VAL A 86 -2.96 -2.57 17.49
C VAL A 86 -3.50 -1.66 16.40
N ILE A 87 -3.73 -0.38 16.71
CA ILE A 87 -3.93 0.65 15.71
C ILE A 87 -2.53 1.06 15.23
N PHE A 88 -2.23 0.81 13.95
CA PHE A 88 -1.03 1.32 13.31
C PHE A 88 -1.21 2.81 12.99
N PRO A 89 -0.40 3.70 13.58
CA PRO A 89 0.16 4.77 12.79
C PRO A 89 1.58 4.35 12.45
N ALA A 90 1.80 3.99 11.19
CA ALA A 90 3.09 4.12 10.56
C ALA A 90 3.53 5.58 10.70
N LEU A 91 4.16 5.91 11.83
CA LEU A 91 4.78 7.22 12.07
C LEU A 91 6.17 7.21 11.43
N GLY A 92 6.20 6.93 10.12
CA GLY A 92 7.14 7.55 9.22
C GLY A 92 6.65 8.97 8.95
N LEU A 93 6.97 9.94 9.83
CA LEU A 93 6.81 11.36 9.49
C LEU A 93 8.16 12.07 9.52
N LEU A 94 8.76 12.07 8.33
CA LEU A 94 8.89 13.26 7.49
C LEU A 94 9.77 14.39 8.00
N GLY A 95 10.86 14.61 7.27
CA GLY A 95 11.38 15.95 7.06
C GLY A 95 10.42 16.75 6.17
N ALA A 96 9.64 17.62 6.81
CA ALA A 96 9.06 18.86 6.28
C ALA A 96 8.01 18.78 5.13
N ALA A 97 6.73 18.88 5.49
CA ALA A 97 5.88 20.08 5.28
C ALA A 97 4.38 19.74 5.17
N GLY A 98 3.59 20.19 6.15
CA GLY A 98 2.27 20.83 5.92
C GLY A 98 1.02 19.99 5.57
N ALA A 99 -0.01 20.18 6.41
CA ALA A 99 -1.46 20.02 6.19
C ALA A 99 -2.09 18.61 6.35
N VAL A 100 -2.80 18.32 7.45
CA VAL A 100 -4.25 18.52 7.81
C VAL A 100 -5.19 17.47 7.21
N ALA A 101 -5.82 16.65 8.06
CA ALA A 101 -7.25 16.32 8.00
C ALA A 101 -7.71 15.71 9.34
N GLY A 102 -8.53 16.44 10.09
CA GLY A 102 -9.26 15.94 11.24
C GLY A 102 -10.72 15.71 10.85
N LEU A 103 -11.29 14.58 11.24
CA LEU A 103 -12.71 14.29 11.10
C LEU A 103 -13.27 13.98 12.50
N ALA A 104 -14.03 14.93 13.04
CA ALA A 104 -14.90 14.73 14.19
C ALA A 104 -16.34 14.99 13.73
N GLY A 105 -17.23 14.04 14.01
CA GLY A 105 -18.63 14.07 13.61
C GLY A 105 -19.55 14.83 14.58
N GLY A 106 -20.76 15.10 14.06
CA GLY A 106 -22.01 15.06 14.83
C GLY A 106 -22.59 16.37 15.36
N GLY A 107 -23.76 16.76 14.84
CA GLY A 107 -24.62 17.75 15.50
C GLY A 107 -25.85 18.20 14.67
N SER A 108 -26.99 17.52 14.89
CA SER A 108 -28.34 17.82 14.40
C SER A 108 -28.87 19.23 14.72
N GLY A 109 -29.88 19.68 13.94
CA GLY A 109 -31.00 20.45 14.51
C GLY A 109 -31.60 21.58 13.65
N ASP A 110 -32.82 21.30 13.18
CA ASP A 110 -33.99 22.19 13.11
C ASP A 110 -34.34 23.02 11.86
N ASP A 111 -35.63 22.89 11.55
CA ASP A 111 -36.46 23.49 10.53
C ASP A 111 -36.52 25.02 10.59
N ASN A 112 -36.62 25.68 9.42
CA ASN A 112 -37.76 26.54 9.13
C ASN A 112 -37.85 27.04 7.70
N ASN A 113 -39.11 27.03 7.28
CA ASN A 113 -39.78 27.51 6.08
C ASN A 113 -39.42 28.93 5.58
N ASN A 114 -39.62 29.11 4.27
CA ASN A 114 -40.17 30.27 3.55
C ASN A 114 -39.22 31.18 2.74
N GLY A 115 -39.47 31.24 1.42
CA GLY A 115 -39.24 32.44 0.61
C GLY A 115 -38.71 32.20 -0.82
N GLY A 116 -39.61 32.01 -1.80
CA GLY A 116 -39.34 32.41 -3.19
C GLY A 116 -39.41 33.95 -3.35
N PRO A 117 -39.39 34.54 -4.57
CA PRO A 117 -39.44 33.93 -5.92
C PRO A 117 -38.33 34.45 -6.87
N GLY A 118 -38.30 33.96 -8.12
CA GLY A 118 -37.37 34.43 -9.16
C GLY A 118 -37.56 33.76 -10.53
N ASP A 119 -38.66 34.13 -11.18
CA ASP A 119 -38.85 34.50 -12.60
C ASP A 119 -37.78 34.09 -13.65
N GLY A 120 -38.25 33.50 -14.75
CA GLY A 120 -37.45 33.27 -15.96
C GLY A 120 -38.22 32.59 -17.09
N ASP A 121 -39.04 33.36 -17.79
CA ASP A 121 -39.72 32.99 -19.05
C ASP A 121 -38.72 32.66 -20.17
N SER A 122 -39.05 31.68 -21.01
CA SER A 122 -38.73 31.74 -22.44
C SER A 122 -39.67 30.84 -23.25
N ASP A 123 -40.48 31.52 -24.05
CA ASP A 123 -41.48 31.00 -24.98
C ASP A 123 -40.87 30.18 -26.13
N ALA A 124 -41.58 29.13 -26.56
CA ALA A 124 -41.48 28.60 -27.91
C ALA A 124 -42.85 28.04 -28.33
N ASP A 125 -43.62 28.90 -29.01
CA ASP A 125 -44.85 28.57 -29.69
C ASP A 125 -44.60 27.61 -30.87
N SER A 126 -45.44 26.59 -31.02
CA SER A 126 -45.85 26.13 -32.35
C SER A 126 -47.26 25.55 -32.27
N ASP A 127 -48.21 26.36 -32.75
CA ASP A 127 -49.63 26.07 -32.89
C ASP A 127 -49.90 24.89 -33.84
N SER A 128 -50.85 24.03 -33.46
CA SER A 128 -51.76 23.43 -34.43
C SER A 128 -53.10 23.12 -33.77
N ASP A 129 -54.04 24.06 -33.93
CA ASP A 129 -55.45 23.90 -33.60
C ASP A 129 -56.11 22.83 -34.47
N SER A 130 -56.98 22.03 -33.86
CA SER A 130 -58.29 21.73 -34.44
C SER A 130 -59.26 21.27 -33.36
N ASP A 131 -60.14 22.18 -32.97
CA ASP A 131 -61.31 21.97 -32.11
C ASP A 131 -62.31 20.98 -32.72
N ALA A 132 -62.99 20.21 -31.85
CA ALA A 132 -64.44 20.02 -31.96
C ALA A 132 -64.99 19.36 -30.69
N ASP A 133 -65.68 20.18 -29.89
CA ASP A 133 -66.59 19.79 -28.82
C ASP A 133 -67.76 18.94 -29.34
N ALA A 134 -68.33 18.09 -28.48
CA ALA A 134 -69.75 18.18 -28.09
C ALA A 134 -70.18 17.00 -27.21
N ASP A 135 -70.65 17.34 -26.01
CA ASP A 135 -71.43 16.52 -25.10
C ASP A 135 -72.76 16.04 -25.72
N ALA A 136 -73.25 14.88 -25.29
CA ALA A 136 -74.70 14.61 -25.19
C ALA A 136 -75.00 13.38 -24.33
N ASP A 137 -75.58 13.64 -23.15
CA ASP A 137 -76.40 12.68 -22.39
C ASP A 137 -77.64 12.26 -23.18
N ALA A 138 -78.09 11.01 -23.02
CA ALA A 138 -79.50 10.64 -23.20
C ALA A 138 -79.83 9.30 -22.52
N ASP A 139 -80.61 9.38 -21.46
CA ASP A 139 -81.41 8.29 -20.88
C ASP A 139 -82.44 7.75 -21.89
N ALA A 140 -82.71 6.45 -21.83
CA ALA A 140 -83.96 5.88 -22.32
C ALA A 140 -84.29 4.56 -21.59
N ASP A 141 -85.17 4.67 -20.61
CA ASP A 141 -85.98 3.56 -20.09
C ASP A 141 -86.93 3.04 -21.19
N ALA A 142 -87.12 1.72 -21.24
CA ALA A 142 -88.30 1.12 -21.85
C ALA A 142 -88.66 -0.18 -21.13
N ASP A 143 -89.66 -0.06 -20.26
CA ASP A 143 -90.41 -1.16 -19.67
C ASP A 143 -91.08 -2.03 -20.75
N ALA A 144 -91.06 -3.35 -20.54
CA ALA A 144 -92.03 -4.26 -21.13
C ALA A 144 -92.31 -5.39 -20.15
N ASP A 145 -93.34 -5.19 -19.32
CA ASP A 145 -94.06 -6.24 -18.61
C ASP A 145 -94.77 -7.16 -19.62
N ALA A 146 -94.66 -8.47 -19.42
CA ALA A 146 -95.67 -9.43 -19.86
C ALA A 146 -95.69 -10.64 -18.91
N ASP A 147 -96.82 -10.74 -18.21
CA ASP A 147 -97.14 -11.67 -17.14
C ASP A 147 -97.25 -13.15 -17.55
N ALA A 148 -97.10 -13.97 -16.50
CA ALA A 148 -97.86 -15.20 -16.20
C ALA A 148 -97.60 -16.46 -17.04
N ASP A 149 -97.13 -17.51 -16.37
CA ASP A 149 -98.03 -18.59 -15.97
C ASP A 149 -97.54 -19.27 -14.68
N ALA A 150 -98.47 -19.38 -13.75
CA ALA A 150 -98.35 -20.15 -12.53
C ALA A 150 -98.78 -21.58 -12.83
N ASP A 151 -97.97 -22.56 -12.44
CA ASP A 151 -98.46 -23.89 -12.07
C ASP A 151 -97.68 -24.36 -10.84
N ALA A 152 -98.42 -24.39 -9.72
CA ALA A 152 -98.04 -25.08 -8.52
C ALA A 152 -98.49 -26.53 -8.68
N ASP A 153 -97.55 -27.47 -8.73
CA ASP A 153 -97.79 -28.85 -8.36
C ASP A 153 -96.70 -29.28 -7.39
N ALA A 154 -97.14 -29.49 -6.15
CA ALA A 154 -96.40 -30.18 -5.14
C ALA A 154 -96.52 -31.68 -5.43
N ASP A 155 -95.41 -32.34 -5.75
CA ASP A 155 -95.24 -33.76 -5.50
C ASP A 155 -93.89 -33.99 -4.84
N ALA A 156 -93.99 -34.45 -3.59
CA ALA A 156 -92.90 -35.04 -2.86
C ALA A 156 -92.65 -36.42 -3.45
N ASP A 157 -91.50 -36.61 -4.08
CA ASP A 157 -90.88 -37.91 -4.17
C ASP A 157 -89.39 -37.77 -3.86
N ALA A 158 -89.01 -38.48 -2.81
CA ALA A 158 -87.65 -38.71 -2.43
C ALA A 158 -87.01 -39.63 -3.46
N ASP A 159 -86.02 -39.14 -4.19
CA ASP A 159 -84.98 -39.99 -4.73
C ASP A 159 -83.63 -39.34 -4.45
N ALA A 160 -82.85 -40.08 -3.69
CA ALA A 160 -81.47 -39.82 -3.38
C ALA A 160 -80.64 -40.14 -4.63
N ASP A 161 -80.26 -39.11 -5.37
CA ASP A 161 -79.10 -39.17 -6.23
C ASP A 161 -78.05 -38.20 -5.71
N ALA A 162 -77.02 -38.83 -5.17
CA ALA A 162 -75.81 -38.23 -4.69
C ALA A 162 -74.95 -37.78 -5.87
N ASP A 163 -75.24 -36.59 -6.39
CA ASP A 163 -74.24 -35.82 -7.11
C ASP A 163 -73.82 -34.68 -6.18
N ALA A 164 -73.05 -35.08 -5.16
CA ALA A 164 -72.07 -34.18 -4.57
C ALA A 164 -70.95 -34.02 -5.61
N ASP A 165 -71.24 -33.27 -6.67
CA ASP A 165 -70.23 -32.43 -7.28
C ASP A 165 -69.91 -31.37 -6.22
N ALA A 166 -69.08 -31.82 -5.26
CA ALA A 166 -68.22 -30.92 -4.55
C ALA A 166 -67.37 -30.29 -5.64
N ASP A 167 -67.82 -29.12 -6.12
CA ASP A 167 -66.91 -28.10 -6.61
C ASP A 167 -65.94 -27.83 -5.47
N SER A 168 -64.92 -28.68 -5.39
CA SER A 168 -63.67 -28.39 -4.70
C SER A 168 -62.89 -27.43 -5.57
N ASP A 169 -63.51 -26.30 -5.92
CA ASP A 169 -62.78 -25.09 -6.21
C ASP A 169 -62.21 -24.64 -4.87
N SER A 170 -61.23 -25.42 -4.39
CA SER A 170 -60.14 -24.85 -3.63
C SER A 170 -59.57 -23.79 -4.56
N ASP A 171 -60.00 -22.55 -4.36
CA ASP A 171 -59.23 -21.35 -4.68
C ASP A 171 -57.86 -21.53 -4.00
N SER A 172 -57.01 -22.37 -4.59
CA SER A 172 -55.60 -22.43 -4.25
C SER A 172 -55.04 -21.18 -4.86
N ASP A 173 -54.60 -20.27 -3.99
CA ASP A 173 -53.90 -19.08 -4.41
C ASP A 173 -52.69 -19.49 -5.26
N THR A 174 -52.66 -18.96 -6.49
CA THR A 174 -51.61 -19.22 -7.49
C THR A 174 -50.90 -17.93 -7.91
N GLU A 175 -51.26 -16.80 -7.29
CA GLU A 175 -50.66 -15.52 -7.60
C GLU A 175 -49.41 -15.33 -6.74
N ALA A 176 -48.27 -15.13 -7.39
CA ALA A 176 -47.04 -14.80 -6.67
C ALA A 176 -47.11 -13.41 -6.04
N PRO A 177 -46.52 -13.22 -4.85
CA PRO A 177 -46.35 -11.89 -4.29
C PRO A 177 -45.44 -11.02 -5.15
N LEU A 178 -45.52 -9.69 -4.96
CA LEU A 178 -44.54 -8.75 -5.54
C LEU A 178 -43.14 -9.02 -4.97
N PRO A 179 -42.05 -8.61 -5.63
CA PRO A 179 -40.71 -8.68 -5.05
C PRO A 179 -40.62 -7.94 -3.70
N PRO A 180 -39.89 -8.47 -2.71
CA PRO A 180 -39.69 -7.78 -1.45
C PRO A 180 -38.84 -6.53 -1.68
N SER A 181 -39.14 -5.44 -0.98
CA SER A 181 -38.18 -4.34 -0.86
C SER A 181 -37.08 -4.77 0.11
N ALA A 182 -35.82 -4.63 -0.29
CA ALA A 182 -34.68 -5.05 0.53
C ALA A 182 -33.54 -4.05 0.38
N GLN A 183 -32.77 -3.88 1.45
CA GLN A 183 -31.54 -3.08 1.49
C GLN A 183 -30.52 -3.81 2.36
N LEU A 184 -29.31 -3.95 1.83
CA LEU A 184 -28.17 -4.47 2.58
C LEU A 184 -27.47 -3.32 3.31
N ASP A 185 -26.94 -3.61 4.49
CA ASP A 185 -26.09 -2.68 5.23
C ASP A 185 -24.72 -2.51 4.53
N GLN A 186 -24.54 -1.39 3.83
CA GLN A 186 -23.31 -1.10 3.09
C GLN A 186 -22.07 -0.84 3.98
N GLN A 187 -22.23 -0.76 5.31
CA GLN A 187 -21.09 -0.60 6.23
C GLN A 187 -20.55 -1.94 6.71
N THR A 188 -21.38 -2.98 6.72
CA THR A 188 -21.02 -4.27 7.31
C THR A 188 -21.19 -5.44 6.37
N GLY A 189 -22.08 -5.36 5.39
CA GLY A 189 -22.44 -6.47 4.51
C GLY A 189 -23.19 -7.61 5.21
N GLY A 190 -23.55 -7.43 6.48
CA GLY A 190 -24.01 -8.52 7.34
C GLY A 190 -25.51 -8.52 7.65
N THR A 191 -26.24 -7.47 7.28
CA THR A 191 -27.67 -7.34 7.62
C THR A 191 -28.46 -6.86 6.42
N ILE A 192 -29.52 -7.57 6.08
CA ILE A 192 -30.53 -7.13 5.11
C ILE A 192 -31.79 -6.73 5.87
N THR A 193 -32.27 -5.52 5.60
CA THR A 193 -33.56 -5.02 6.09
C THR A 193 -34.53 -4.79 4.95
N GLY A 194 -35.83 -4.86 5.21
CA GLY A 194 -36.79 -4.68 4.14
C GLY A 194 -38.24 -4.80 4.54
N ARG A 195 -39.08 -4.87 3.51
CA ARG A 195 -40.51 -5.20 3.64
C ARG A 195 -40.92 -6.25 2.61
N GLY A 196 -41.63 -7.26 3.08
CA GLY A 196 -42.34 -8.26 2.28
C GLY A 196 -43.84 -8.25 2.57
N GLU A 197 -44.54 -9.22 2.01
CA GLU A 197 -45.91 -9.54 2.40
C GLU A 197 -45.94 -10.05 3.85
N PRO A 198 -46.87 -9.56 4.70
CA PRO A 198 -46.91 -9.96 6.10
C PRO A 198 -46.98 -11.48 6.30
N GLY A 199 -45.98 -12.05 6.97
CA GLY A 199 -45.88 -13.48 7.25
C GLY A 199 -45.31 -14.33 6.12
N ALA A 200 -44.87 -13.74 5.00
CA ALA A 200 -44.16 -14.45 3.92
C ALA A 200 -42.75 -14.87 4.34
N GLU A 201 -42.26 -16.00 3.82
CA GLU A 201 -40.88 -16.45 3.98
C GLU A 201 -39.97 -15.65 3.05
N ILE A 202 -38.91 -15.08 3.59
CA ILE A 202 -37.88 -14.34 2.84
C ILE A 202 -36.68 -15.24 2.65
N ILE A 203 -36.18 -15.36 1.41
CA ILE A 203 -35.00 -16.15 1.07
C ILE A 203 -33.98 -15.26 0.37
N ILE A 204 -32.71 -15.39 0.76
CA ILE A 204 -31.59 -14.65 0.15
C ILE A 204 -30.69 -15.67 -0.55
N TYR A 205 -30.51 -15.49 -1.85
CA TYR A 205 -29.63 -16.29 -2.67
C TYR A 205 -28.30 -15.57 -2.92
N GLY A 206 -27.21 -16.31 -2.82
CA GLY A 206 -25.87 -15.83 -3.13
C GLY A 206 -25.63 -15.63 -4.65
N PRO A 207 -24.39 -15.33 -5.05
CA PRO A 207 -24.06 -14.91 -6.42
C PRO A 207 -24.28 -15.95 -7.51
N ASP A 208 -24.35 -17.23 -7.14
CA ASP A 208 -24.69 -18.29 -8.08
C ASP A 208 -26.20 -18.38 -8.41
N GLY A 209 -27.02 -17.56 -7.73
CA GLY A 209 -28.48 -17.51 -7.85
C GLY A 209 -29.20 -18.75 -7.33
N THR A 210 -28.52 -19.64 -6.60
CA THR A 210 -29.10 -20.92 -6.14
C THR A 210 -28.77 -21.28 -4.70
N THR A 211 -27.63 -20.83 -4.17
CA THR A 211 -27.22 -21.09 -2.80
C THR A 211 -27.96 -20.15 -1.86
N ILE A 212 -28.72 -20.68 -0.92
CA ILE A 212 -29.36 -19.89 0.13
C ILE A 212 -28.31 -19.50 1.17
N ILE A 213 -28.10 -18.20 1.35
CA ILE A 213 -27.15 -17.62 2.30
C ILE A 213 -27.83 -16.97 3.50
N GLY A 214 -29.15 -16.81 3.46
CA GLY A 214 -29.97 -16.32 4.57
C GLY A 214 -31.44 -16.60 4.33
N SER A 215 -32.21 -16.71 5.41
CA SER A 215 -33.67 -16.78 5.35
C SER A 215 -34.30 -16.16 6.60
N GLY A 216 -35.56 -15.76 6.47
CA GLY A 216 -36.33 -15.16 7.55
C GLY A 216 -37.82 -15.14 7.23
N THR A 217 -38.59 -14.44 8.06
CA THR A 217 -40.02 -14.24 7.83
C THR A 217 -40.34 -12.78 8.01
N ALA A 218 -41.13 -12.21 7.10
CA ALA A 218 -41.66 -10.87 7.24
C ALA A 218 -42.64 -10.80 8.43
N ASP A 219 -42.58 -9.72 9.21
CA ASP A 219 -43.47 -9.50 10.34
C ASP A 219 -44.94 -9.67 9.92
N PRO A 220 -45.73 -10.46 10.64
CA PRO A 220 -47.10 -10.81 10.23
C PRO A 220 -48.09 -9.64 10.29
N VAL A 221 -47.69 -8.47 10.79
CA VAL A 221 -48.53 -7.27 10.88
C VAL A 221 -48.07 -6.21 9.91
N ASP A 222 -46.79 -5.86 9.92
CA ASP A 222 -46.28 -4.73 9.12
C ASP A 222 -45.36 -5.12 7.96
N GLY A 223 -45.06 -6.42 7.80
CA GLY A 223 -44.26 -6.96 6.72
C GLY A 223 -42.77 -6.65 6.83
N SER A 224 -42.29 -6.01 7.90
CA SER A 224 -40.88 -5.71 8.07
C SER A 224 -40.04 -6.97 8.30
N PHE A 225 -38.81 -6.99 7.80
CA PHE A 225 -37.86 -8.06 8.11
C PHE A 225 -36.45 -7.51 8.32
N GLU A 226 -35.68 -8.25 9.12
CA GLU A 226 -34.26 -8.06 9.34
C GLU A 226 -33.62 -9.45 9.36
N ILE A 227 -32.65 -9.68 8.48
CA ILE A 227 -31.99 -10.98 8.33
C ILE A 227 -30.48 -10.74 8.37
N THR A 228 -29.79 -11.44 9.26
CA THR A 228 -28.33 -11.44 9.34
C THR A 228 -27.76 -12.48 8.39
N ILE A 229 -26.70 -12.12 7.66
CA ILE A 229 -25.90 -13.01 6.84
C ILE A 229 -24.56 -13.25 7.55
N ASP A 230 -24.22 -14.52 7.77
CA ASP A 230 -23.00 -14.96 8.43
C ASP A 230 -22.31 -16.05 7.60
N PRO A 231 -21.13 -15.80 7.01
CA PRO A 231 -20.35 -14.56 7.12
C PRO A 231 -20.97 -13.38 6.34
N PRO A 232 -20.73 -12.12 6.75
CA PRO A 232 -21.14 -10.94 5.99
C PRO A 232 -20.48 -10.93 4.60
N LEU A 233 -21.16 -10.34 3.62
CA LEU A 233 -20.66 -10.19 2.25
C LEU A 233 -19.96 -8.84 2.08
N THR A 234 -18.68 -8.85 1.74
CA THR A 234 -17.82 -7.66 1.82
C THR A 234 -16.95 -7.46 0.57
N ASN A 235 -17.23 -8.13 -0.54
CA ASN A 235 -16.39 -8.15 -1.73
C ASN A 235 -17.20 -7.85 -3.00
N GLY A 236 -18.21 -6.98 -2.91
CA GLY A 236 -19.00 -6.55 -4.07
C GLY A 236 -19.86 -7.65 -4.69
N GLU A 237 -20.24 -8.68 -3.93
CA GLU A 237 -21.05 -9.78 -4.40
C GLU A 237 -22.47 -9.36 -4.81
N ASP A 238 -22.90 -9.77 -6.02
CA ASP A 238 -24.30 -9.68 -6.44
C ASP A 238 -25.13 -10.76 -5.75
N ILE A 239 -26.24 -10.38 -5.09
CA ILE A 239 -27.18 -11.30 -4.44
C ILE A 239 -28.61 -11.01 -4.86
N THR A 240 -29.52 -11.93 -4.55
CA THR A 240 -30.96 -11.71 -4.80
C THR A 240 -31.80 -12.09 -3.59
N VAL A 241 -32.92 -11.38 -3.40
CA VAL A 241 -33.89 -11.64 -2.33
C VAL A 241 -35.25 -11.95 -2.94
N THR A 242 -35.85 -13.07 -2.55
CA THR A 242 -37.22 -13.46 -2.94
C THR A 242 -38.10 -13.57 -1.70
N GLN A 243 -39.41 -13.60 -1.92
CA GLN A 243 -40.36 -13.97 -0.89
C GLN A 243 -41.36 -15.02 -1.38
N THR A 244 -41.76 -15.91 -0.48
CA THR A 244 -42.76 -16.95 -0.72
C THR A 244 -43.97 -16.73 0.19
N ASP A 245 -45.17 -16.66 -0.39
CA ASP A 245 -46.42 -16.49 0.35
C ASP A 245 -46.82 -17.78 1.13
N GLN A 246 -47.97 -17.76 1.81
CA GLN A 246 -48.47 -18.94 2.55
C GLN A 246 -48.99 -20.07 1.65
N ALA A 247 -49.30 -19.78 0.39
CA ALA A 247 -49.73 -20.76 -0.60
C ALA A 247 -48.55 -21.45 -1.31
N GLY A 248 -47.34 -20.91 -1.14
CA GLY A 248 -46.10 -21.42 -1.72
C GLY A 248 -45.74 -20.79 -3.06
N ASN A 249 -46.33 -19.65 -3.43
CA ASN A 249 -45.96 -18.92 -4.64
C ASN A 249 -44.77 -17.99 -4.34
N GLU A 250 -43.72 -18.08 -5.16
CA GLU A 250 -42.49 -17.28 -5.02
C GLU A 250 -42.52 -16.04 -5.91
N SER A 251 -42.05 -14.90 -5.39
CA SER A 251 -41.95 -13.64 -6.12
C SER A 251 -40.84 -13.63 -7.19
N GLU A 252 -40.87 -12.63 -8.07
CA GLU A 252 -39.65 -12.24 -8.81
C GLU A 252 -38.56 -11.74 -7.85
N PRO A 253 -37.25 -11.85 -8.20
CA PRO A 253 -36.15 -11.51 -7.32
C PRO A 253 -35.86 -10.00 -7.25
N THR A 254 -35.45 -9.52 -6.07
CA THR A 254 -34.87 -8.19 -5.85
C THR A 254 -33.34 -8.30 -5.83
N PRO A 255 -32.61 -7.75 -6.82
CA PRO A 255 -31.15 -7.77 -6.83
C PRO A 255 -30.57 -6.75 -5.84
N LEU A 256 -29.48 -7.13 -5.17
CA LEU A 256 -28.66 -6.27 -4.31
C LEU A 256 -27.18 -6.52 -4.61
N GLU A 257 -26.34 -5.52 -4.33
CA GLU A 257 -24.88 -5.60 -4.46
C GLU A 257 -24.27 -5.39 -3.06
N ALA A 258 -23.39 -6.31 -2.66
CA ALA A 258 -22.66 -6.21 -1.41
C ALA A 258 -21.71 -5.00 -1.39
N PRO A 259 -21.39 -4.42 -0.23
CA PRO A 259 -20.31 -3.45 -0.16
C PRO A 259 -18.98 -4.15 -0.49
N ASP A 260 -18.07 -3.42 -1.13
CA ASP A 260 -16.70 -3.87 -1.32
C ASP A 260 -15.81 -3.21 -0.26
N LEU A 261 -15.49 -3.96 0.79
CA LEU A 261 -14.70 -3.53 1.94
C LEU A 261 -13.39 -4.34 2.06
N THR A 262 -13.06 -5.11 1.02
CA THR A 262 -11.95 -6.05 1.07
C THR A 262 -10.76 -5.44 0.36
N ASP A 263 -9.69 -5.14 1.10
CA ASP A 263 -8.46 -4.64 0.49
C ASP A 263 -7.90 -5.64 -0.54
N PRO A 264 -7.46 -5.17 -1.72
CA PRO A 264 -6.80 -6.02 -2.68
C PRO A 264 -5.43 -6.47 -2.14
N ALA A 265 -4.91 -7.59 -2.67
CA ALA A 265 -3.57 -8.04 -2.32
C ALA A 265 -2.49 -7.00 -2.71
N ALA A 266 -1.34 -6.98 -2.05
CA ALA A 266 -0.23 -6.11 -2.48
C ALA A 266 0.19 -6.43 -3.94
N PRO A 267 0.45 -5.42 -4.80
CA PRO A 267 0.88 -5.66 -6.17
C PRO A 267 2.32 -6.19 -6.19
N SER A 268 2.71 -6.96 -7.22
CA SER A 268 4.13 -7.19 -7.47
C SER A 268 4.75 -5.94 -8.10
N ALA A 269 6.04 -5.69 -7.88
CA ALA A 269 6.74 -4.52 -8.40
C ALA A 269 8.21 -4.84 -8.69
N ASP A 270 8.72 -4.30 -9.79
CA ASP A 270 10.10 -4.42 -10.26
C ASP A 270 10.51 -3.10 -10.94
N VAL A 271 11.67 -2.57 -10.57
CA VAL A 271 12.21 -1.32 -11.15
C VAL A 271 13.15 -1.67 -12.29
N ASP A 272 13.08 -0.93 -13.40
CA ASP A 272 13.99 -1.12 -14.53
C ASP A 272 15.45 -0.85 -14.13
N ASP A 273 16.27 -1.91 -14.11
CA ASP A 273 17.68 -1.86 -13.71
C ASP A 273 18.55 -0.92 -14.55
N ALA A 274 18.15 -0.61 -15.78
CA ALA A 274 18.96 0.19 -16.70
C ALA A 274 18.75 1.69 -16.50
N THR A 275 17.59 2.10 -16.01
CA THR A 275 17.19 3.51 -15.97
C THR A 275 16.64 3.97 -14.64
N GLY A 276 16.10 3.06 -13.83
CA GLY A 276 15.41 3.40 -12.59
C GLY A 276 14.12 4.20 -12.80
N ALA A 277 13.63 4.32 -14.03
CA ALA A 277 12.59 5.28 -14.42
C ALA A 277 11.21 4.64 -14.68
N THR A 278 11.13 3.32 -14.59
CA THR A 278 9.89 2.58 -14.80
C THR A 278 9.73 1.48 -13.77
N VAL A 279 8.52 1.33 -13.25
CA VAL A 279 8.12 0.22 -12.38
C VAL A 279 7.12 -0.64 -13.13
N THR A 280 7.34 -1.95 -13.14
CA THR A 280 6.46 -2.92 -13.76
C THR A 280 6.02 -3.97 -12.75
N GLY A 281 4.89 -4.61 -13.01
CA GLY A 281 4.39 -5.66 -12.13
C GLY A 281 3.01 -6.14 -12.50
N VAL A 282 2.38 -6.83 -11.55
CA VAL A 282 1.02 -7.33 -11.66
C VAL A 282 0.23 -6.87 -10.44
N ALA A 283 -0.96 -6.36 -10.72
CA ALA A 283 -1.96 -5.85 -9.81
C ALA A 283 -3.30 -6.55 -10.12
N GLU A 284 -4.32 -6.27 -9.32
CA GLU A 284 -5.69 -6.65 -9.63
C GLU A 284 -6.13 -5.99 -10.95
N PRO A 285 -6.77 -6.72 -11.87
CA PRO A 285 -7.14 -6.18 -13.16
C PRO A 285 -8.03 -4.93 -13.05
N GLY A 286 -7.60 -3.83 -13.67
CA GLY A 286 -8.32 -2.56 -13.63
C GLY A 286 -8.06 -1.70 -12.39
N ALA A 287 -7.34 -2.21 -11.39
CA ALA A 287 -6.93 -1.44 -10.21
C ALA A 287 -5.96 -0.30 -10.56
N THR A 288 -6.00 0.77 -9.77
CA THR A 288 -5.05 1.88 -9.87
C THR A 288 -3.81 1.55 -9.05
N VAL A 289 -2.64 1.58 -9.66
CA VAL A 289 -1.35 1.36 -9.00
C VAL A 289 -0.67 2.68 -8.72
N THR A 290 -0.18 2.87 -7.49
CA THR A 290 0.54 4.07 -7.07
C THR A 290 1.94 3.69 -6.57
N VAL A 291 2.96 4.35 -7.11
CA VAL A 291 4.36 4.18 -6.71
C VAL A 291 4.78 5.39 -5.87
N TYR A 292 5.32 5.12 -4.70
CA TYR A 292 5.80 6.09 -3.73
C TYR A 292 7.32 6.01 -3.55
N ALA A 293 7.91 7.14 -3.15
CA ALA A 293 9.27 7.20 -2.66
C ALA A 293 9.41 6.41 -1.34
N PRO A 294 10.65 6.15 -0.87
CA PRO A 294 10.88 5.41 0.38
C PRO A 294 10.28 6.06 1.64
N ASP A 295 9.86 7.33 1.58
CA ASP A 295 9.17 8.00 2.68
C ASP A 295 7.70 7.56 2.86
N GLY A 296 7.16 6.78 1.93
CA GLY A 296 5.79 6.24 1.95
C GLY A 296 4.69 7.28 1.74
N THR A 297 5.02 8.50 1.34
CA THR A 297 4.05 9.60 1.21
C THR A 297 4.20 10.38 -0.10
N THR A 298 5.42 10.46 -0.65
CA THR A 298 5.69 11.16 -1.90
C THR A 298 5.34 10.25 -3.08
N VAL A 299 4.29 10.59 -3.82
CA VAL A 299 3.92 9.88 -5.06
C VAL A 299 4.93 10.19 -6.16
N LEU A 300 5.57 9.14 -6.69
CA LEU A 300 6.48 9.21 -7.84
C LEU A 300 5.74 9.00 -9.16
N GLY A 301 4.66 8.20 -9.15
CA GLY A 301 3.82 7.99 -10.33
C GLY A 301 2.61 7.11 -10.06
N THR A 302 1.68 7.12 -11.00
CA THR A 302 0.44 6.31 -10.96
C THR A 302 0.20 5.66 -12.31
N GLY A 303 -0.40 4.48 -12.32
CA GLY A 303 -0.86 3.79 -13.52
C GLY A 303 -2.09 2.94 -13.25
N THR A 304 -2.58 2.26 -14.27
CA THR A 304 -3.72 1.34 -14.14
C THR A 304 -3.29 -0.03 -14.64
N ALA A 305 -3.67 -1.06 -13.91
CA ALA A 305 -3.44 -2.44 -14.31
C ALA A 305 -4.33 -2.80 -15.50
N ASP A 306 -3.79 -3.58 -16.43
CA ASP A 306 -4.54 -4.08 -17.57
C ASP A 306 -5.78 -4.88 -17.10
N PRO A 307 -7.01 -4.56 -17.55
CA PRO A 307 -8.23 -5.19 -17.07
C PRO A 307 -8.37 -6.69 -17.38
N GLY A 308 -7.53 -7.26 -18.25
CA GLY A 308 -7.56 -8.69 -18.55
C GLY A 308 -6.44 -9.48 -17.86
N THR A 309 -5.27 -8.87 -17.70
CA THR A 309 -4.05 -9.55 -17.27
C THR A 309 -3.50 -9.08 -15.92
N GLY A 310 -3.94 -7.92 -15.43
CA GLY A 310 -3.40 -7.28 -14.22
C GLY A 310 -2.00 -6.68 -14.41
N ALA A 311 -1.39 -6.82 -15.58
CA ALA A 311 -0.06 -6.27 -15.84
C ALA A 311 -0.10 -4.74 -15.86
N TYR A 312 0.89 -4.10 -15.26
CA TYR A 312 0.99 -2.63 -15.25
C TYR A 312 2.40 -2.15 -15.56
N THR A 313 2.50 -0.89 -15.97
CA THR A 313 3.76 -0.16 -16.11
C THR A 313 3.53 1.28 -15.70
N VAL A 314 4.30 1.75 -14.71
CA VAL A 314 4.29 3.14 -14.23
C VAL A 314 5.62 3.79 -14.60
N THR A 315 5.56 4.95 -15.25
CA THR A 315 6.75 5.80 -15.44
C THR A 315 6.91 6.73 -14.25
N ILE A 316 8.12 6.79 -13.69
CA ILE A 316 8.47 7.59 -12.51
C ILE A 316 9.70 8.46 -12.81
N PRO A 317 9.99 9.50 -12.02
CA PRO A 317 11.33 10.10 -12.00
C PRO A 317 12.37 9.02 -11.70
N ALA A 318 13.47 8.98 -12.47
CA ALA A 318 14.52 7.99 -12.31
C ALA A 318 15.04 7.94 -10.86
N GLN A 319 15.02 6.76 -10.27
CA GLN A 319 15.61 6.43 -8.96
C GLN A 319 16.86 5.59 -9.23
N THR A 320 18.04 6.04 -8.80
CA THR A 320 19.32 5.51 -9.29
C THR A 320 20.35 5.33 -8.19
N ASN A 321 19.91 5.24 -6.94
CA ASN A 321 20.80 5.22 -5.78
C ASN A 321 20.43 4.09 -4.80
N GLY A 322 19.83 3.00 -5.32
CA GLY A 322 19.46 1.84 -4.51
C GLY A 322 18.22 2.06 -3.63
N GLU A 323 17.34 3.01 -3.97
CA GLU A 323 16.17 3.35 -3.16
C GLU A 323 15.12 2.22 -3.12
N ASP A 324 14.59 1.90 -1.95
CA ASP A 324 13.47 0.97 -1.80
C ASP A 324 12.14 1.70 -1.98
N LEU A 325 11.54 1.57 -3.16
CA LEU A 325 10.26 2.19 -3.50
C LEU A 325 9.11 1.38 -2.92
N LEU A 326 8.01 2.07 -2.60
CA LEU A 326 6.78 1.44 -2.11
C LEU A 326 5.69 1.50 -3.18
N VAL A 327 4.95 0.41 -3.36
CA VAL A 327 3.89 0.32 -4.38
C VAL A 327 2.61 -0.22 -3.76
N THR A 328 1.52 0.51 -3.90
CA THR A 328 0.17 0.07 -3.51
C THR A 328 -0.74 -0.02 -4.72
N GLN A 329 -1.87 -0.70 -4.56
CA GLN A 329 -2.96 -0.63 -5.51
C GLN A 329 -4.29 -0.31 -4.83
N THR A 330 -5.18 0.35 -5.56
CA THR A 330 -6.55 0.64 -5.15
C THR A 330 -7.51 -0.02 -6.13
N ASP A 331 -8.42 -0.84 -5.62
CA ASP A 331 -9.42 -1.56 -6.42
C ASP A 331 -10.56 -0.63 -6.92
N GLY A 332 -11.60 -1.24 -7.50
CA GLY A 332 -12.79 -0.53 -7.96
C GLY A 332 -13.71 -0.03 -6.83
N GLY A 333 -13.68 -0.69 -5.67
CA GLY A 333 -14.40 -0.32 -4.45
C GLY A 333 -13.75 0.85 -3.68
N GLY A 334 -12.48 1.16 -3.99
CA GLY A 334 -11.69 2.19 -3.32
C GLY A 334 -10.86 1.67 -2.15
N ASN A 335 -10.74 0.36 -1.98
CA ASN A 335 -9.92 -0.26 -0.94
C ASN A 335 -8.45 -0.30 -1.39
N GLU A 336 -7.53 -0.03 -0.47
CA GLU A 336 -6.10 0.07 -0.78
C GLU A 336 -5.33 -1.13 -0.22
N SER A 337 -4.46 -1.71 -1.04
CA SER A 337 -3.63 -2.83 -0.61
C SER A 337 -2.58 -2.42 0.43
N PRO A 338 -2.05 -3.39 1.20
CA PRO A 338 -0.73 -3.24 1.80
C PRO A 338 0.34 -2.90 0.72
N PRO A 339 1.43 -2.20 1.08
CA PRO A 339 2.49 -1.87 0.12
C PRO A 339 3.39 -3.08 -0.19
N SER A 340 3.89 -3.15 -1.41
CA SER A 340 5.07 -3.93 -1.79
C SER A 340 6.31 -3.05 -1.92
N THR A 341 7.49 -3.66 -1.84
CA THR A 341 8.78 -2.97 -1.97
C THR A 341 9.46 -3.35 -3.29
N ALA A 342 10.05 -2.38 -3.98
CA ALA A 342 10.90 -2.63 -5.15
C ALA A 342 12.16 -1.75 -5.09
N THR A 343 13.34 -2.38 -5.13
CA THR A 343 14.62 -1.70 -5.03
C THR A 343 15.02 -1.14 -6.39
N ALA A 344 15.32 0.16 -6.44
CA ALA A 344 15.84 0.82 -7.62
C ALA A 344 17.30 0.41 -7.87
N PRO A 345 17.81 0.50 -9.12
CA PRO A 345 19.22 0.28 -9.37
C PRO A 345 20.06 1.37 -8.68
N ASP A 346 21.30 1.05 -8.34
CA ASP A 346 22.31 2.05 -8.02
C ASP A 346 23.21 2.23 -9.24
N LEU A 347 23.09 3.39 -9.90
CA LEU A 347 23.85 3.76 -11.09
C LEU A 347 24.80 4.94 -10.79
N THR A 348 25.00 5.26 -9.52
CA THR A 348 25.77 6.42 -9.11
C THR A 348 27.22 6.03 -8.91
N ASP A 349 28.10 6.50 -9.80
CA ASP A 349 29.53 6.27 -9.64
C ASP A 349 30.05 6.85 -8.30
N PRO A 350 30.89 6.11 -7.56
CA PRO A 350 31.52 6.64 -6.36
C PRO A 350 32.51 7.76 -6.70
N ALA A 351 32.77 8.64 -5.74
CA ALA A 351 33.65 9.79 -5.90
C ALA A 351 35.08 9.37 -6.30
N ALA A 352 35.81 10.25 -7.00
CA ALA A 352 37.21 10.00 -7.29
C ALA A 352 38.04 9.98 -5.99
N ILE A 353 38.98 9.04 -5.90
CA ILE A 353 39.96 8.96 -4.80
C ILE A 353 41.32 9.49 -5.25
N ASN A 354 42.09 10.08 -4.34
CA ASN A 354 43.44 10.56 -4.63
C ASN A 354 44.50 9.65 -4.03
N ALA A 355 45.67 9.63 -4.66
CA ALA A 355 46.85 8.93 -4.18
C ALA A 355 48.14 9.70 -4.54
N GLU A 356 49.19 9.49 -3.75
CA GLU A 356 50.52 10.07 -3.96
C GLU A 356 51.62 9.09 -3.59
N LEU A 357 52.86 9.33 -4.03
CA LEU A 357 54.02 8.62 -3.49
C LEU A 357 54.14 8.96 -2.00
N ASP A 358 54.28 7.93 -1.15
CA ASP A 358 54.48 8.11 0.29
C ASP A 358 55.78 8.86 0.57
N ASN A 359 56.84 8.51 -0.19
CA ASN A 359 58.14 9.16 -0.12
C ASN A 359 58.76 9.29 -1.51
N ASP A 360 59.20 10.51 -1.88
CA ASP A 360 60.07 10.75 -3.04
C ASP A 360 61.52 10.87 -2.55
N THR A 361 62.21 9.72 -2.44
CA THR A 361 63.49 9.59 -1.72
C THR A 361 64.74 9.89 -2.56
N GLY A 362 64.56 10.32 -3.81
CA GLY A 362 65.63 10.67 -4.73
C GLY A 362 66.36 11.98 -4.38
N SER A 363 67.12 12.49 -5.35
CA SER A 363 67.86 13.76 -5.19
C SER A 363 66.95 14.99 -5.20
N SER A 364 65.72 14.85 -5.67
CA SER A 364 64.66 15.83 -5.63
C SER A 364 63.47 15.22 -4.89
N ALA A 365 62.73 16.04 -4.15
CA ALA A 365 61.54 15.61 -3.41
C ALA A 365 60.23 15.79 -4.22
N SER A 366 60.34 15.92 -5.54
CA SER A 366 59.19 16.22 -6.41
C SER A 366 59.36 15.81 -7.87
N ASP A 367 60.41 15.05 -8.20
CA ASP A 367 60.63 14.59 -9.58
C ASP A 367 60.13 13.16 -9.81
N GLY A 368 59.60 12.50 -8.78
CA GLY A 368 59.00 11.16 -8.86
C GLY A 368 60.03 10.05 -8.98
N VAL A 369 61.31 10.30 -8.68
CA VAL A 369 62.38 9.30 -8.69
C VAL A 369 62.66 8.84 -7.26
N THR A 370 62.25 7.62 -6.93
CA THR A 370 62.24 7.11 -5.55
C THR A 370 62.82 5.72 -5.42
N ASN A 371 63.40 5.41 -4.25
CA ASN A 371 63.73 4.05 -3.81
C ASN A 371 62.66 3.44 -2.89
N ASP A 372 61.52 4.13 -2.74
CA ASP A 372 60.34 3.65 -2.04
C ASP A 372 59.14 3.70 -3.01
N GLY A 373 58.77 2.55 -3.56
CA GLY A 373 57.65 2.42 -4.49
C GLY A 373 56.27 2.52 -3.83
N THR A 374 56.17 2.88 -2.55
CA THR A 374 54.90 2.95 -1.83
C THR A 374 54.08 4.14 -2.32
N VAL A 375 52.89 3.86 -2.84
CA VAL A 375 51.85 4.84 -3.16
C VAL A 375 50.74 4.71 -2.12
N VAL A 376 50.36 5.82 -1.50
CA VAL A 376 49.33 5.88 -0.46
C VAL A 376 48.09 6.60 -0.96
N LEU A 377 46.92 6.12 -0.56
CA LEU A 377 45.68 6.86 -0.73
C LEU A 377 45.66 8.05 0.23
N THR A 378 45.32 9.23 -0.30
CA THR A 378 45.16 10.46 0.49
C THR A 378 43.69 10.80 0.74
N SER A 379 42.78 10.00 0.19
CA SER A 379 41.33 10.14 0.33
C SER A 379 40.74 8.94 1.08
N VAL A 380 39.60 9.16 1.73
CA VAL A 380 38.84 8.10 2.39
C VAL A 380 37.95 7.43 1.35
N LEU A 381 37.89 6.10 1.38
CA LEU A 381 36.97 5.33 0.55
C LEU A 381 35.54 5.54 1.02
N GLU A 382 34.59 5.44 0.09
CA GLU A 382 33.19 5.37 0.48
C GLU A 382 32.93 4.11 1.32
N PRO A 383 31.93 4.13 2.24
CA PRO A 383 31.56 2.96 3.01
C PRO A 383 31.27 1.77 2.07
N SER A 384 31.76 0.58 2.44
CA SER A 384 31.63 -0.65 1.65
C SER A 384 32.30 -0.65 0.26
N ALA A 385 32.87 0.47 -0.20
CA ALA A 385 33.59 0.52 -1.46
C ALA A 385 34.94 -0.23 -1.39
N THR A 386 35.32 -0.82 -2.51
CA THR A 386 36.66 -1.35 -2.74
C THR A 386 37.45 -0.40 -3.61
N TRP A 387 38.78 -0.53 -3.65
CA TRP A 387 39.60 0.28 -4.55
C TRP A 387 40.54 -0.58 -5.37
N GLN A 388 40.92 -0.03 -6.53
CA GLN A 388 41.78 -0.66 -7.50
C GLN A 388 42.88 0.31 -7.93
N TYR A 389 43.99 -0.25 -8.40
CA TYR A 389 45.09 0.51 -8.99
C TYR A 389 45.48 -0.05 -10.35
N THR A 390 46.06 0.81 -11.19
CA THR A 390 46.64 0.45 -12.48
C THR A 390 48.09 0.91 -12.54
N THR A 391 48.90 0.24 -13.35
CA THR A 391 50.30 0.61 -13.65
C THR A 391 50.57 0.72 -15.15
N ASN A 392 49.51 0.61 -15.96
CA ASN A 392 49.57 0.64 -17.42
C ASN A 392 48.50 1.57 -18.03
N GLY A 393 48.18 2.66 -17.34
CA GLY A 393 47.28 3.71 -17.85
C GLY A 393 45.83 3.27 -17.94
N GLY A 394 45.38 2.40 -17.03
CA GLY A 394 44.00 1.92 -16.97
C GLY A 394 43.69 0.75 -17.90
N ALA A 395 44.68 0.19 -18.61
CA ALA A 395 44.46 -0.99 -19.46
C ALA A 395 44.13 -2.24 -18.62
N THR A 396 44.67 -2.36 -17.42
CA THR A 396 44.28 -3.37 -16.42
C THR A 396 44.23 -2.75 -15.02
N TRP A 397 43.24 -3.18 -14.23
CA TRP A 397 43.03 -2.75 -12.85
C TRP A 397 43.24 -3.93 -11.90
N ASN A 398 44.04 -3.72 -10.86
CA ASN A 398 44.35 -4.69 -9.83
C ASN A 398 43.68 -4.27 -8.52
N PRO A 399 43.17 -5.21 -7.70
CA PRO A 399 42.58 -4.87 -6.41
C PRO A 399 43.65 -4.28 -5.47
N GLY A 400 43.31 -3.18 -4.81
CA GLY A 400 44.10 -2.60 -3.72
C GLY A 400 43.79 -3.27 -2.37
N SER A 401 44.66 -3.07 -1.39
CA SER A 401 44.48 -3.57 -0.02
C SER A 401 44.92 -2.52 0.99
N GLY A 402 44.13 -2.30 2.04
CA GLY A 402 44.42 -1.22 3.00
C GLY A 402 44.37 0.15 2.31
N SER A 403 45.32 1.03 2.62
CA SER A 403 45.39 2.39 2.09
C SER A 403 46.62 2.63 1.21
N SER A 404 47.29 1.59 0.72
CA SER A 404 48.50 1.75 -0.08
C SER A 404 48.74 0.59 -1.05
N VAL A 405 49.62 0.82 -2.02
CA VAL A 405 50.15 -0.16 -2.94
C VAL A 405 51.66 0.02 -3.08
N LEU A 406 52.40 -1.08 -3.13
CA LEU A 406 53.84 -1.08 -3.42
C LEU A 406 54.08 -1.33 -4.90
N LEU A 407 54.63 -0.35 -5.60
CA LEU A 407 55.04 -0.47 -7.00
C LEU A 407 56.37 -1.24 -7.11
N PRO A 408 56.47 -2.21 -8.04
CA PRO A 408 57.75 -2.83 -8.39
C PRO A 408 58.78 -1.83 -8.94
N GLU A 409 60.06 -2.23 -8.94
CA GLU A 409 61.12 -1.49 -9.64
C GLU A 409 60.75 -1.29 -11.12
N GLY A 410 60.88 -0.06 -11.62
CA GLY A 410 60.50 0.26 -12.99
C GLY A 410 60.31 1.75 -13.26
N VAL A 411 60.06 2.05 -14.55
CA VAL A 411 59.74 3.40 -15.03
C VAL A 411 58.29 3.41 -15.48
N TYR A 412 57.48 4.21 -14.80
CA TYR A 412 56.08 4.45 -15.07
C TYR A 412 55.94 5.82 -15.74
N ALA A 413 55.40 5.83 -16.95
CA ALA A 413 55.16 7.08 -17.67
C ALA A 413 54.09 7.94 -16.96
N ASP A 414 54.02 9.20 -17.34
CA ASP A 414 52.92 10.08 -16.92
C ASP A 414 51.56 9.43 -17.22
N GLY A 415 50.70 9.37 -16.20
CA GLY A 415 49.40 8.71 -16.28
C GLY A 415 49.42 7.18 -16.30
N ALA A 416 50.56 6.52 -16.14
CA ALA A 416 50.61 5.06 -16.11
C ALA A 416 50.08 4.49 -14.79
N VAL A 417 50.37 5.13 -13.67
CA VAL A 417 49.87 4.75 -12.35
C VAL A 417 48.60 5.52 -12.05
N GLY A 418 47.55 4.82 -11.63
CA GLY A 418 46.29 5.46 -11.24
C GLY A 418 45.50 4.62 -10.25
N VAL A 419 44.56 5.26 -9.57
CA VAL A 419 43.67 4.66 -8.58
C VAL A 419 42.22 4.98 -8.90
N ARG A 420 41.31 4.08 -8.56
CA ARG A 420 39.85 4.30 -8.58
C ARG A 420 39.18 3.49 -7.48
N GLN A 421 37.96 3.86 -7.11
CA GLN A 421 37.12 3.02 -6.24
C GLN A 421 35.95 2.43 -7.01
N VAL A 422 35.39 1.36 -6.47
CA VAL A 422 34.22 0.64 -6.96
C VAL A 422 33.29 0.47 -5.76
N ASP A 423 32.05 0.92 -5.88
CA ASP A 423 31.06 0.83 -4.79
C ASP A 423 30.53 -0.60 -4.60
N GLU A 424 29.53 -0.75 -3.72
CA GLU A 424 28.89 -2.06 -3.45
C GLU A 424 28.04 -2.56 -4.63
N ALA A 425 27.45 -1.65 -5.40
CA ALA A 425 26.67 -1.95 -6.60
C ALA A 425 27.53 -2.33 -7.81
N GLY A 426 28.84 -2.03 -7.75
CA GLY A 426 29.80 -2.28 -8.81
C GLY A 426 30.03 -1.09 -9.75
N ASN A 427 29.52 0.10 -9.44
CA ASN A 427 29.79 1.31 -10.22
C ASN A 427 31.25 1.74 -10.04
N GLU A 428 31.87 2.21 -11.12
CA GLU A 428 33.29 2.50 -11.14
C GLU A 428 33.53 4.01 -11.05
N GLY A 429 34.18 4.44 -9.98
CA GLY A 429 34.53 5.84 -9.79
C GLY A 429 35.52 6.35 -10.84
N THR A 430 35.49 7.66 -11.07
CA THR A 430 36.42 8.32 -12.00
C THR A 430 37.88 8.09 -11.55
N PRO A 431 38.76 7.53 -12.41
CA PRO A 431 40.16 7.31 -12.07
C PRO A 431 40.95 8.59 -11.83
N THR A 432 41.83 8.57 -10.83
CA THR A 432 42.86 9.58 -10.61
C THR A 432 44.21 9.01 -11.02
N PHE A 433 44.90 9.67 -11.95
CA PHE A 433 46.21 9.27 -12.44
C PHE A 433 47.33 10.14 -11.85
N LEU A 434 48.45 9.51 -11.53
CA LEU A 434 49.64 10.16 -11.01
C LEU A 434 50.56 10.62 -12.15
N GLY A 435 51.49 11.51 -11.82
CA GLY A 435 52.59 11.90 -12.70
C GLY A 435 53.57 10.75 -13.00
N PRO A 436 54.65 11.01 -13.77
CA PRO A 436 55.66 9.99 -14.03
C PRO A 436 56.35 9.56 -12.72
N ILE A 437 56.60 8.26 -12.57
CA ILE A 437 57.25 7.67 -11.40
C ILE A 437 58.39 6.76 -11.87
N THR A 438 59.56 6.86 -11.27
CA THR A 438 60.66 5.90 -11.42
C THR A 438 60.97 5.30 -10.07
N VAL A 439 60.73 4.00 -9.92
CA VAL A 439 61.13 3.23 -8.74
C VAL A 439 62.47 2.59 -9.03
N ASP A 440 63.51 3.04 -8.32
CA ASP A 440 64.88 2.52 -8.39
C ASP A 440 65.28 1.93 -7.03
N LEU A 441 65.24 0.60 -6.95
CA LEU A 441 65.65 -0.16 -5.76
C LEU A 441 67.08 -0.68 -5.89
N THR A 442 67.78 -0.33 -6.97
CA THR A 442 69.11 -0.86 -7.27
C THR A 442 70.17 -0.08 -6.48
N ASP A 443 70.85 -0.77 -5.57
CA ASP A 443 72.00 -0.19 -4.86
C ASP A 443 73.10 0.23 -5.86
N PRO A 444 73.76 1.38 -5.64
CA PRO A 444 74.92 1.76 -6.43
C PRO A 444 75.99 0.68 -6.39
N ALA A 445 76.64 0.43 -7.52
CA ALA A 445 77.76 -0.51 -7.58
C ALA A 445 78.81 -0.17 -6.52
N ALA A 446 79.23 -1.17 -5.74
CA ALA A 446 80.26 -0.99 -4.73
C ALA A 446 81.52 -0.40 -5.37
N ILE A 447 82.03 0.69 -4.79
CA ILE A 447 83.31 1.26 -5.21
C ILE A 447 84.40 0.26 -4.80
N ASN A 448 84.95 -0.46 -5.77
CA ASN A 448 86.16 -1.24 -5.55
C ASN A 448 87.36 -0.30 -5.62
N ALA A 449 87.80 0.19 -4.47
CA ALA A 449 89.05 0.92 -4.35
C ALA A 449 90.18 -0.08 -4.13
N GLU A 450 90.98 -0.31 -5.18
CA GLU A 450 92.26 -1.01 -5.06
C GLU A 450 93.38 0.03 -4.96
N LEU A 451 94.47 -0.31 -4.27
CA LEU A 451 95.68 0.50 -4.32
C LEU A 451 96.25 0.44 -5.75
N ASP A 452 96.37 1.59 -6.41
CA ASP A 452 97.05 1.69 -7.71
C ASP A 452 98.50 1.16 -7.64
N ASN A 453 99.12 1.22 -6.45
CA ASN A 453 100.41 0.60 -6.18
C ASN A 453 100.60 0.38 -4.67
N ASP A 454 100.76 -0.89 -4.25
CA ASP A 454 101.15 -1.24 -2.89
C ASP A 454 102.68 -1.06 -2.74
N THR A 455 103.10 0.14 -2.30
CA THR A 455 104.52 0.56 -2.27
C THR A 455 105.29 0.13 -1.03
N GLY A 456 104.69 -0.66 -0.14
CA GLY A 456 105.35 -1.18 1.05
C GLY A 456 106.28 -2.35 0.78
N SER A 457 106.59 -3.04 1.87
CA SER A 457 107.54 -4.16 1.85
C SER A 457 106.96 -5.43 1.23
N SER A 458 105.64 -5.49 1.08
CA SER A 458 104.88 -6.57 0.48
C SER A 458 103.94 -5.97 -0.56
N ALA A 459 103.75 -6.65 -1.69
CA ALA A 459 102.91 -6.15 -2.79
C ALA A 459 101.43 -6.60 -2.67
N SER A 460 101.02 -7.05 -1.48
CA SER A 460 99.71 -7.66 -1.27
C SER A 460 99.17 -7.50 0.15
N ASP A 461 99.81 -6.70 1.00
CA ASP A 461 99.37 -6.50 2.40
C ASP A 461 98.63 -5.17 2.60
N GLY A 462 98.57 -4.33 1.56
CA GLY A 462 97.87 -3.06 1.60
C GLY A 462 98.60 -1.98 2.40
N VAL A 463 99.88 -2.18 2.71
CA VAL A 463 100.69 -1.24 3.48
C VAL A 463 101.54 -0.40 2.53
N THR A 464 101.21 0.88 2.34
CA THR A 464 102.04 1.81 1.55
C THR A 464 103.01 2.60 2.43
N ASN A 465 104.12 3.08 1.85
CA ASN A 465 105.17 3.86 2.55
C ASN A 465 104.83 5.34 2.74
#